data_AF-A0A6A6Z2N3-F1
#
_entry.id   AF-A0A6A6Z2N3-F1
#
_cell.length_a   1.000
_cell.length_b   1.000
_cell.length_c   1.000
_cell.angle_alpha   90.00
_cell.angle_beta   90.00
_cell.angle_gamma   90.00
#
_symmetry.space_group_name_H-M   'P 1'
#
loop_
_entity.id
_entity.type
_entity.pdbx_description
1 polymer ?
#
loop_
_entity_poly.entity_id
_entity_poly.type
_entity_poly.pdbx_seq_one_letter_code
_entity_poly.pdbx_strand_id
1 'polypeptide(L)'
;MERMLYGFCRDLPVWAIWRPIEPRLRIWSSLKPELRLALRDILDLEGPDFECRRYGTLRHGLLAVHDYTGEPFRMRHMQVIPEPSLEMGTYGLLERLFTTLDRICSVSPECLELMAYICIQDRLNGTALDILDHVRQSRDSSLASFVLGMLTAPSENARMGSVMRLIPLLAPNDGGGNDPNQFLRTHFSSRITTIIEKTLAKMQNTFCEQLQRGRSADGPGMKLHAFGVGLKQSPWTVSLLDERWQALLTQWPSKENISAAFSLRIDVANGARRNHSTLIETIDRYCILHLAGHVDPSNLQDNLTEGLIQLWRLPPDSERRALGLAVAERLNIPSSIRHSCILRICKTNEDSIDAVGKVLREDTDMSCVNFARLLTRRNFQRAGNFVCWRDFLLCMIQERNDTILDSTVTQLPLQSWFEWLENLRTIFDVDGEEAIEGVKMLDKNLNRWSRRLRRSYMPVLVDMSTNMDSRPQMREILLGWNNENINISILERKKRGE
;
A
#
# COMPACT_ATOMS: atom_id res chain seq x y z
N MET A 1 -6.67 18.05 72.50
CA MET A 1 -5.29 17.61 72.79
C MET A 1 -5.28 16.19 73.36
N GLU A 2 -6.08 15.88 74.39
CA GLU A 2 -6.28 14.51 74.92
C GLU A 2 -6.67 13.46 73.86
N ARG A 3 -7.61 13.74 72.94
CA ARG A 3 -7.96 12.79 71.86
C ARG A 3 -6.83 12.51 70.87
N MET A 4 -5.92 13.47 70.64
CA MET A 4 -4.73 13.28 69.79
C MET A 4 -3.66 12.47 70.53
N LEU A 5 -3.47 12.73 71.83
CA LEU A 5 -2.55 11.97 72.67
C LEU A 5 -3.04 10.52 72.89
N TYR A 6 -4.36 10.31 73.06
CA TYR A 6 -4.94 8.97 73.18
C TYR A 6 -4.79 8.13 71.91
N GLY A 7 -4.95 8.75 70.73
CA GLY A 7 -4.69 8.09 69.44
C GLY A 7 -3.23 7.69 69.30
N PHE A 8 -2.30 8.60 69.63
CA PHE A 8 -0.86 8.33 69.55
C PHE A 8 -0.40 7.25 70.55
N CYS A 9 -0.90 7.27 71.79
CA CYS A 9 -0.60 6.26 72.81
C CYS A 9 -1.16 4.87 72.47
N ARG A 10 -2.29 4.79 71.74
CA ARG A 10 -2.90 3.51 71.34
C ARG A 10 -2.01 2.71 70.39
N ASP A 11 -1.23 3.39 69.57
CA ASP A 11 -0.36 2.77 68.58
C ASP A 11 1.12 2.76 69.01
N LEU A 12 1.44 3.30 70.20
CA LEU A 12 2.79 3.30 70.76
C LEU A 12 3.44 1.91 70.80
N PRO A 13 2.72 0.80 71.12
CA PRO A 13 3.32 -0.53 71.06
C PRO A 13 3.76 -0.93 69.64
N VAL A 14 3.01 -0.53 68.61
CA VAL A 14 3.33 -0.83 67.20
C VAL A 14 4.58 -0.07 66.77
N TRP A 15 4.69 1.20 67.15
CA TRP A 15 5.90 2.01 66.91
C TRP A 15 7.11 1.47 67.67
N ALA A 16 6.94 0.97 68.89
CA ALA A 16 8.04 0.43 69.71
C ALA A 16 8.66 -0.86 69.12
N ILE A 17 7.85 -1.68 68.43
CA ILE A 17 8.32 -2.90 67.76
C ILE A 17 8.75 -2.67 66.31
N TRP A 18 8.49 -1.49 65.73
CA TRP A 18 8.86 -1.19 64.34
C TRP A 18 10.37 -1.29 64.14
N ARG A 19 10.80 -2.11 63.17
CA ARG A 19 12.21 -2.35 62.82
C ARG A 19 12.38 -2.28 61.30
N PRO A 20 12.33 -1.08 60.70
CA PRO A 20 12.50 -0.92 59.27
C PRO A 20 13.95 -1.15 58.85
N ILE A 21 14.16 -1.44 57.57
CA ILE A 21 15.51 -1.43 56.98
C ILE A 21 15.91 0.01 56.68
N GLU A 22 16.66 0.64 57.60
CA GLU A 22 17.04 2.06 57.48
C GLU A 22 17.72 2.44 56.15
N PRO A 23 18.68 1.67 55.60
CA PRO A 23 19.32 2.04 54.33
C PRO A 23 18.33 2.19 53.18
N ARG A 24 17.31 1.33 53.14
CA ARG A 24 16.24 1.33 52.15
C ARG A 24 15.35 2.57 52.28
N LEU A 25 14.94 2.91 53.50
CA LEU A 25 14.19 4.14 53.75
C LEU A 25 14.95 5.40 53.33
N ARG A 26 16.28 5.43 53.51
CA ARG A 26 17.11 6.56 53.02
C ARG A 26 17.07 6.67 51.50
N ILE A 27 17.17 5.56 50.77
CA ILE A 27 17.06 5.56 49.30
C ILE A 27 15.66 6.05 48.89
N TRP A 28 14.60 5.52 49.49
CA TRP A 28 13.22 5.89 49.12
C TRP A 28 12.84 7.32 49.53
N SER A 29 13.53 7.87 50.52
CA SER A 29 13.37 9.27 50.90
C SER A 29 13.81 10.25 49.80
N SER A 30 14.52 9.82 48.75
CA SER A 30 14.83 10.68 47.59
C SER A 30 13.74 10.72 46.52
N LEU A 31 12.71 9.86 46.62
CA LEU A 31 11.62 9.81 45.64
C LEU A 31 10.84 11.13 45.59
N LYS A 32 10.39 11.52 44.40
CA LYS A 32 9.49 12.68 44.25
C LYS A 32 8.16 12.44 44.96
N PRO A 33 7.49 13.48 45.50
CA PRO A 33 6.23 13.33 46.23
C PRO A 33 5.15 12.55 45.47
N GLU A 34 5.04 12.76 44.16
CA GLU A 34 4.05 12.10 43.30
C GLU A 34 4.31 10.60 43.21
N LEU A 35 5.58 10.21 43.05
CA LEU A 35 5.99 8.80 43.02
C LEU A 35 5.87 8.15 44.40
N ARG A 36 6.14 8.87 45.49
CA ARG A 36 5.90 8.35 46.85
C ARG A 36 4.42 8.06 47.08
N LEU A 37 3.54 8.93 46.58
CA LEU A 37 2.10 8.72 46.69
C LEU A 37 1.66 7.52 45.86
N ALA A 38 2.17 7.38 44.62
CA ALA A 38 1.86 6.23 43.77
C ALA A 38 2.36 4.92 44.41
N LEU A 39 3.62 4.88 44.84
CA LEU A 39 4.25 3.70 45.44
C LEU A 39 3.90 3.50 46.92
N ARG A 40 2.95 4.26 47.48
CA ARG A 40 2.65 4.27 48.91
C ARG A 40 2.40 2.88 49.47
N ASP A 41 1.68 2.05 48.73
CA ASP A 41 1.35 0.70 49.18
C ASP A 41 2.65 -0.12 49.34
N ILE A 42 3.58 -0.04 48.38
CA ILE A 42 4.90 -0.70 48.49
C ILE A 42 5.72 -0.11 49.64
N LEU A 43 5.74 1.21 49.81
CA LEU A 43 6.50 1.88 50.87
C LEU A 43 5.96 1.52 52.26
N ASP A 44 4.63 1.38 52.40
CA ASP A 44 3.97 1.01 53.65
C ASP A 44 4.31 -0.41 54.11
N LEU A 45 4.79 -1.30 53.23
CA LEU A 45 5.27 -2.64 53.60
C LEU A 45 6.49 -2.61 54.55
N GLU A 46 7.34 -1.57 54.46
CA GLU A 46 8.42 -1.30 55.43
C GLU A 46 7.94 -0.44 56.61
N GLY A 47 6.69 0.03 56.59
CA GLY A 47 6.07 0.76 57.68
C GLY A 47 5.71 -0.14 58.87
N PRO A 48 5.28 0.46 60.00
CA PRO A 48 4.83 -0.30 61.17
C PRO A 48 3.62 -1.20 60.86
N ASP A 49 3.58 -2.38 61.46
CA ASP A 49 2.48 -3.36 61.30
C ASP A 49 1.24 -2.95 62.09
N PHE A 50 0.42 -2.06 61.52
CA PHE A 50 -0.85 -1.65 62.15
C PHE A 50 -1.96 -2.70 62.02
N GLU A 51 -1.81 -3.68 61.13
CA GLU A 51 -2.82 -4.69 60.86
C GLU A 51 -2.78 -5.82 61.89
N CYS A 52 -1.63 -6.49 62.03
CA CYS A 52 -1.47 -7.58 62.99
C CYS A 52 -0.98 -7.08 64.36
N ARG A 53 -0.38 -5.89 64.43
CA ARG A 53 0.14 -5.25 65.66
C ARG A 53 1.14 -6.12 66.41
N ARG A 54 1.82 -7.03 65.71
CA ARG A 54 2.71 -8.04 66.31
C ARG A 54 4.09 -8.08 65.68
N TYR A 55 4.23 -7.61 64.44
CA TYR A 55 5.46 -7.76 63.69
C TYR A 55 6.19 -6.42 63.52
N GLY A 56 7.49 -6.52 63.24
CA GLY A 56 8.36 -5.35 63.11
C GLY A 56 8.08 -4.50 61.87
N THR A 57 7.42 -5.04 60.84
CA THR A 57 6.96 -4.27 59.67
C THR A 57 5.67 -4.88 59.12
N LEU A 58 4.87 -4.10 58.39
CA LEU A 58 3.63 -4.56 57.76
C LEU A 58 3.86 -5.78 56.86
N ARG A 59 4.97 -5.82 56.12
CA ARG A 59 5.38 -6.99 55.34
C ARG A 59 5.40 -8.28 56.16
N HIS A 60 6.07 -8.28 57.32
CA HIS A 60 6.17 -9.48 58.15
C HIS A 60 4.81 -9.90 58.72
N GLY A 61 3.94 -8.93 59.03
CA GLY A 61 2.55 -9.19 59.42
C GLY A 61 1.77 -9.89 58.32
N LEU A 62 1.81 -9.34 57.10
CA LEU A 62 1.12 -9.93 55.94
C LEU A 62 1.63 -11.34 55.61
N LEU A 63 2.95 -11.56 55.66
CA LEU A 63 3.52 -12.89 55.44
C LEU A 63 3.07 -13.89 56.50
N ALA A 64 3.06 -13.51 57.78
CA ALA A 64 2.59 -14.41 58.82
C ALA A 64 1.12 -14.84 58.65
N VAL A 65 0.30 -14.00 58.00
CA VAL A 65 -1.11 -14.30 57.72
C VAL A 65 -1.28 -15.10 56.42
N HIS A 66 -0.55 -14.76 55.36
CA HIS A 66 -0.82 -15.22 53.99
C HIS A 66 0.18 -16.25 53.44
N ASP A 67 1.36 -16.41 54.03
CA ASP A 67 2.40 -17.29 53.48
C ASP A 67 1.99 -18.77 53.52
N TYR A 68 1.15 -19.16 54.49
CA TYR A 68 0.61 -20.52 54.59
C TYR A 68 -0.55 -20.81 53.65
N THR A 69 -1.29 -19.80 53.19
CA THR A 69 -2.49 -20.03 52.38
C THR A 69 -2.17 -20.11 50.90
N GLY A 70 -1.09 -19.46 50.45
CA GLY A 70 -0.76 -19.34 49.03
C GLY A 70 -1.82 -18.58 48.23
N GLU A 71 -2.79 -17.95 48.91
CA GLU A 71 -3.89 -17.25 48.27
C GLU A 71 -3.48 -15.82 47.89
N PRO A 72 -3.96 -15.29 46.76
CA PRO A 72 -3.76 -13.88 46.43
C PRO A 72 -4.33 -12.98 47.51
N PHE A 73 -3.55 -11.98 47.94
CA PHE A 73 -4.03 -10.96 48.88
C PHE A 73 -3.95 -9.57 48.25
N ARG A 74 -4.79 -8.68 48.77
CA ARG A 74 -4.90 -7.31 48.28
C ARG A 74 -4.60 -6.34 49.41
N MET A 75 -3.63 -5.46 49.18
CA MET A 75 -3.28 -4.38 50.08
C MET A 75 -3.59 -3.06 49.38
N ARG A 76 -4.74 -2.48 49.73
CA ARG A 76 -5.30 -1.28 49.10
C ARG A 76 -5.39 -1.42 47.57
N HIS A 77 -4.46 -0.82 46.81
CA HIS A 77 -4.46 -0.85 45.35
C HIS A 77 -3.60 -1.98 44.81
N MET A 78 -2.59 -2.44 45.56
CA MET A 78 -1.70 -3.52 45.14
C MET A 78 -2.34 -4.89 45.40
N GLN A 79 -2.40 -5.75 44.37
CA GLN A 79 -2.78 -7.15 44.51
C GLN A 79 -1.53 -8.03 44.33
N VAL A 80 -1.21 -8.87 45.30
CA VAL A 80 -0.07 -9.78 45.26
C VAL A 80 -0.57 -11.18 44.93
N ILE A 81 -0.02 -11.81 43.90
CA ILE A 81 -0.25 -13.23 43.59
C ILE A 81 0.98 -14.03 44.02
N PRO A 82 0.86 -14.88 45.05
CA PRO A 82 1.89 -15.85 45.38
C PRO A 82 2.14 -16.80 44.21
N GLU A 83 3.42 -17.04 43.88
CA GLU A 83 3.78 -18.04 42.88
C GLU A 83 4.25 -19.32 43.59
N PRO A 84 3.54 -20.45 43.41
CA PRO A 84 3.89 -21.71 44.09
C PRO A 84 5.22 -22.30 43.60
N SER A 85 5.75 -21.82 42.46
CA SER A 85 7.03 -22.24 41.88
C SER A 85 8.25 -21.58 42.52
N LEU A 86 8.08 -20.50 43.29
CA LEU A 86 9.20 -19.85 43.98
C LEU A 86 9.48 -20.62 45.28
N GLU A 87 10.72 -21.09 45.46
CA GLU A 87 11.15 -21.79 46.69
C GLU A 87 10.89 -20.97 47.96
N MET A 88 10.84 -19.64 47.83
CA MET A 88 10.63 -18.67 48.92
C MET A 88 9.21 -18.07 48.93
N GLY A 89 8.29 -18.59 48.12
CA GLY A 89 6.89 -18.18 48.08
C GLY A 89 6.66 -16.66 48.00
N THR A 90 5.76 -16.16 48.83
CA THR A 90 5.40 -14.74 48.92
C THR A 90 6.55 -13.89 49.46
N TYR A 91 7.32 -14.43 50.42
CA TYR A 91 8.46 -13.73 51.00
C TYR A 91 9.52 -13.39 49.92
N GLY A 92 9.87 -14.37 49.10
CA GLY A 92 10.82 -14.17 47.99
C GLY A 92 10.37 -13.12 46.99
N LEU A 93 9.07 -13.11 46.67
CA LEU A 93 8.48 -12.11 45.78
C LEU A 93 8.59 -10.69 46.35
N LEU A 94 8.26 -10.50 47.62
CA LEU A 94 8.34 -9.18 48.28
C LEU A 94 9.77 -8.70 48.48
N GLU A 95 10.72 -9.59 48.82
CA GLU A 95 12.14 -9.21 48.88
C GLU A 95 12.69 -8.84 47.50
N ARG A 96 12.27 -9.55 46.45
CA ARG A 96 12.62 -9.21 45.08
C ARG A 96 12.03 -7.87 44.68
N LEU A 97 10.75 -7.61 44.98
CA LEU A 97 10.09 -6.32 44.75
C LEU A 97 10.92 -5.17 45.35
N PHE A 98 11.31 -5.29 46.61
CA PHE A 98 12.09 -4.25 47.27
C PHE A 98 13.48 -4.09 46.69
N THR A 99 14.17 -5.20 46.39
CA THR A 99 15.48 -5.16 45.74
C THR A 99 15.38 -4.48 44.36
N THR A 100 14.32 -4.74 43.62
CA THR A 100 14.03 -4.08 42.34
C THR A 100 13.73 -2.59 42.54
N LEU A 101 12.94 -2.21 43.55
CA LEU A 101 12.68 -0.80 43.88
C LEU A 101 13.98 -0.06 44.23
N ASP A 102 14.79 -0.63 45.14
CA ASP A 102 16.07 -0.08 45.60
C ASP A 102 17.00 0.20 44.41
N ARG A 103 17.08 -0.75 43.47
CA ARG A 103 17.86 -0.61 42.24
C ARG A 103 17.28 0.46 41.32
N ILE A 104 15.98 0.45 41.07
CA ILE A 104 15.32 1.37 40.13
C ILE A 104 15.40 2.83 40.62
N CYS A 105 15.30 3.07 41.93
CA CYS A 105 15.44 4.40 42.54
C CYS A 105 16.76 5.10 42.15
N SER A 106 17.79 4.33 41.82
CA SER A 106 19.12 4.84 41.45
C SER A 106 19.35 5.03 39.94
N VAL A 107 18.44 4.57 39.07
CA VAL A 107 18.71 4.46 37.61
C VAL A 107 17.95 5.51 36.80
N SER A 108 16.61 5.48 36.81
CA SER A 108 15.81 6.34 35.92
C SER A 108 14.39 6.57 36.47
N PRO A 109 13.86 7.81 36.36
CA PRO A 109 12.49 8.12 36.76
C PRO A 109 11.44 7.38 35.92
N GLU A 110 11.70 7.11 34.64
CA GLU A 110 10.79 6.37 33.76
C GLU A 110 10.59 4.92 34.24
N CYS A 111 11.65 4.28 34.74
CA CYS A 111 11.56 2.95 35.36
C CYS A 111 10.73 2.97 36.66
N LEU A 112 10.80 4.06 37.45
CA LEU A 112 9.97 4.22 38.64
C LEU A 112 8.50 4.38 38.29
N GLU A 113 8.19 5.15 37.24
CA GLU A 113 6.82 5.30 36.75
C GLU A 113 6.27 3.97 36.21
N LEU A 114 7.07 3.21 35.46
CA LEU A 114 6.71 1.86 35.02
C LEU A 114 6.48 0.91 36.20
N MET A 115 7.34 0.96 37.21
CA MET A 115 7.19 0.17 38.42
C MET A 115 5.90 0.52 39.17
N ALA A 116 5.63 1.82 39.35
CA ALA A 116 4.39 2.27 39.96
C ALA A 116 3.17 1.75 39.19
N TYR A 117 3.18 1.86 37.86
CA TYR A 117 2.10 1.33 37.04
C TYR A 117 1.90 -0.17 37.23
N ILE A 118 2.96 -0.98 37.06
CA ILE A 118 2.90 -2.43 37.17
C ILE A 118 2.42 -2.87 38.56
N CYS A 119 2.90 -2.21 39.62
CA CYS A 119 2.58 -2.63 40.99
C CYS A 119 1.20 -2.16 41.47
N ILE A 120 0.66 -1.07 40.91
CA ILE A 120 -0.63 -0.49 41.34
C ILE A 120 -1.78 -0.97 40.45
N GLN A 121 -1.56 -1.03 39.14
CA GLN A 121 -2.63 -1.28 38.16
C GLN A 121 -2.70 -2.74 37.74
N ASP A 122 -1.63 -3.50 37.94
CA ASP A 122 -1.57 -4.92 37.61
C ASP A 122 -1.39 -5.78 38.87
N ARG A 123 -1.44 -7.09 38.69
CA ARG A 123 -1.20 -8.06 39.75
C ARG A 123 0.30 -8.27 39.92
N LEU A 124 0.83 -7.94 41.09
CA LEU A 124 2.23 -8.16 41.43
C LEU A 124 2.50 -9.68 41.50
N ASN A 125 3.33 -10.17 40.58
CA ASN A 125 3.82 -11.53 40.51
C ASN A 125 5.29 -11.53 40.03
N GLY A 126 5.91 -12.71 39.91
CA GLY A 126 7.28 -12.86 39.48
C GLY A 126 7.50 -12.33 38.06
N THR A 127 6.54 -12.56 37.17
CA THR A 127 6.58 -12.05 35.78
C THR A 127 6.61 -10.53 35.73
N ALA A 128 5.81 -9.84 36.55
CA ALA A 128 5.81 -8.38 36.65
C ALA A 128 7.18 -7.83 37.09
N LEU A 129 7.83 -8.49 38.04
CA LEU A 129 9.19 -8.14 38.47
C LEU A 129 10.25 -8.50 37.42
N ASP A 130 10.08 -9.61 36.69
CA ASP A 130 10.95 -9.97 35.57
C ASP A 130 10.93 -8.88 34.49
N ILE A 131 9.75 -8.33 34.14
CA ILE A 131 9.64 -7.22 33.19
C ILE A 131 10.49 -6.03 33.66
N LEU A 132 10.32 -5.62 34.92
CA LEU A 132 11.07 -4.51 35.50
C LEU A 132 12.58 -4.77 35.51
N ASP A 133 13.00 -5.99 35.86
CA ASP A 133 14.40 -6.37 35.86
C ASP A 133 15.00 -6.36 34.44
N HIS A 134 14.29 -6.87 33.44
CA HIS A 134 14.75 -6.85 32.04
C HIS A 134 14.81 -5.42 31.47
N VAL A 135 13.76 -4.61 31.71
CA VAL A 135 13.75 -3.20 31.28
C VAL A 135 14.92 -2.44 31.91
N ARG A 136 15.17 -2.66 33.21
CA ARG A 136 16.33 -2.06 33.90
C ARG A 136 17.67 -2.55 33.34
N GLN A 137 17.80 -3.84 33.04
CA GLN A 137 19.02 -4.43 32.51
C GLN A 137 19.40 -3.88 31.13
N SER A 138 18.43 -3.45 30.32
CA SER A 138 18.68 -2.81 29.03
C SER A 138 19.50 -1.53 29.13
N ARG A 139 19.47 -0.86 30.30
CA ARG A 139 20.05 0.48 30.56
C ARG A 139 19.51 1.59 29.64
N ASP A 140 18.51 1.30 28.81
CA ASP A 140 17.85 2.27 27.95
C ASP A 140 16.59 2.80 28.65
N SER A 141 16.64 4.04 29.13
CA SER A 141 15.48 4.67 29.80
C SER A 141 14.29 4.86 28.84
N SER A 142 14.53 4.91 27.53
CA SER A 142 13.47 5.03 26.54
C SER A 142 12.63 3.76 26.47
N LEU A 143 13.23 2.58 26.72
CA LEU A 143 12.50 1.32 26.80
C LEU A 143 11.40 1.36 27.86
N ALA A 144 11.73 1.82 29.07
CA ALA A 144 10.76 1.97 30.16
C ALA A 144 9.62 2.93 29.77
N SER A 145 9.97 4.07 29.18
CA SER A 145 9.00 5.07 28.71
C SER A 145 8.06 4.50 27.64
N PHE A 146 8.56 3.74 26.66
CA PHE A 146 7.72 3.17 25.60
C PHE A 146 6.87 1.99 26.08
N VAL A 147 7.39 1.15 26.98
CA VAL A 147 6.58 0.13 27.64
C VAL A 147 5.45 0.79 28.43
N LEU A 148 5.76 1.80 29.24
CA LEU A 148 4.76 2.55 30.00
C LEU A 148 3.73 3.21 29.06
N GLY A 149 4.19 3.85 27.99
CA GLY A 149 3.32 4.50 27.00
C GLY A 149 2.40 3.52 26.27
N MET A 150 2.90 2.32 25.93
CA MET A 150 2.08 1.25 25.36
C MET A 150 0.96 0.81 26.32
N LEU A 151 1.26 0.73 27.61
CA LEU A 151 0.34 0.25 28.64
C LEU A 151 -0.69 1.31 29.08
N THR A 152 -0.26 2.57 29.20
CA THR A 152 -1.04 3.63 29.85
C THR A 152 -1.63 4.68 28.91
N ALA A 153 -1.12 4.84 27.69
CA ALA A 153 -1.48 6.03 26.92
C ALA A 153 -2.99 6.06 26.59
N PRO A 154 -3.65 7.22 26.79
CA PRO A 154 -5.11 7.32 26.75
C PRO A 154 -5.66 7.15 25.34
N SER A 155 -4.91 7.56 24.31
CA SER A 155 -5.31 7.43 22.92
C SER A 155 -4.61 6.24 22.25
N GLU A 156 -5.32 5.61 21.31
CA GLU A 156 -4.77 4.53 20.48
C GLU A 156 -3.54 4.99 19.68
N ASN A 157 -3.55 6.22 19.18
CA ASN A 157 -2.44 6.78 18.41
C ASN A 157 -1.17 6.94 19.27
N ALA A 158 -1.32 7.37 20.53
CA ALA A 158 -0.18 7.49 21.45
C ALA A 158 0.36 6.11 21.88
N ARG A 159 -0.54 5.16 22.14
CA ARG A 159 -0.14 3.75 22.40
C ARG A 159 0.61 3.18 21.20
N MET A 160 0.08 3.36 20.00
CA MET A 160 0.75 2.92 18.78
C MET A 160 2.10 3.61 18.59
N GLY A 161 2.19 4.92 18.80
CA GLY A 161 3.46 5.65 18.73
C GLY A 161 4.52 5.08 19.67
N SER A 162 4.10 4.61 20.85
CA SER A 162 4.98 3.93 21.81
C SER A 162 5.38 2.54 21.30
N VAL A 163 4.43 1.75 20.78
CA VAL A 163 4.69 0.43 20.17
C VAL A 163 5.70 0.54 19.02
N MET A 164 5.53 1.47 18.08
CA MET A 164 6.45 1.62 16.94
C MET A 164 7.88 1.99 17.35
N ARG A 165 8.06 2.63 18.51
CA ARG A 165 9.39 2.93 19.07
C ARG A 165 9.93 1.79 19.92
N LEU A 166 9.06 1.02 20.56
CA LEU A 166 9.40 -0.18 21.33
C LEU A 166 9.90 -1.32 20.44
N ILE A 167 9.29 -1.50 19.26
CA ILE A 167 9.60 -2.58 18.34
C ILE A 167 11.11 -2.70 17.99
N PRO A 168 11.80 -1.64 17.53
CA PRO A 168 13.22 -1.73 17.21
C PRO A 168 14.09 -1.98 18.45
N LEU A 169 13.69 -1.50 19.64
CA LEU A 169 14.43 -1.76 20.89
C LEU A 169 14.34 -3.21 21.35
N LEU A 170 13.25 -3.90 20.99
CA LEU A 170 13.05 -5.31 21.30
C LEU A 170 13.59 -6.24 20.21
N ALA A 171 14.14 -5.72 19.12
CA ALA A 171 14.63 -6.53 18.01
C ALA A 171 15.67 -7.56 18.48
N PRO A 172 15.66 -8.79 17.91
CA PRO A 172 16.65 -9.78 18.26
C PRO A 172 18.04 -9.33 17.84
N ASN A 173 19.04 -9.64 18.67
CA ASN A 173 20.43 -9.40 18.32
C ASN A 173 20.87 -10.43 17.27
N ASP A 174 21.44 -9.97 16.15
CA ASP A 174 21.92 -10.83 15.06
C ASP A 174 23.06 -11.80 15.48
N GLY A 175 23.61 -11.63 16.69
CA GLY A 175 24.83 -12.28 17.18
C GLY A 175 24.71 -13.69 17.78
N GLY A 176 23.62 -14.42 17.58
CA GLY A 176 23.47 -15.84 17.98
C GLY A 176 23.61 -16.17 19.48
N GLY A 177 23.79 -15.15 20.34
CA GLY A 177 23.91 -15.29 21.78
C GLY A 177 22.56 -15.24 22.51
N ASN A 178 22.60 -15.29 23.84
CA ASN A 178 21.42 -15.09 24.69
C ASN A 178 20.80 -13.72 24.41
N ASP A 179 19.58 -13.70 23.88
CA ASP A 179 18.89 -12.49 23.48
C ASP A 179 18.24 -11.84 24.72
N PRO A 180 18.77 -10.70 25.21
CA PRO A 180 18.29 -10.08 26.45
C PRO A 180 16.82 -9.62 26.37
N ASN A 181 16.29 -9.45 25.14
CA ASN A 181 14.94 -8.97 24.91
C ASN A 181 13.95 -10.11 24.62
N GLN A 182 14.39 -11.37 24.57
CA GLN A 182 13.51 -12.50 24.28
C GLN A 182 12.34 -12.59 25.27
N PHE A 183 12.63 -12.41 26.56
CA PHE A 183 11.60 -12.41 27.60
C PHE A 183 10.54 -11.33 27.36
N LEU A 184 10.98 -10.08 27.14
CA LEU A 184 10.09 -8.94 26.92
C LEU A 184 9.26 -9.11 25.64
N ARG A 185 9.86 -9.62 24.56
CA ARG A 185 9.13 -9.94 23.33
C ARG A 185 8.04 -10.97 23.55
N THR A 186 8.37 -12.09 24.20
CA THR A 186 7.38 -13.14 24.50
C THR A 186 6.22 -12.57 25.31
N HIS A 187 6.53 -11.82 26.37
CA HIS A 187 5.52 -11.25 27.26
C HIS A 187 4.63 -10.20 26.57
N PHE A 188 5.21 -9.30 25.78
CA PHE A 188 4.46 -8.22 25.13
C PHE A 188 3.89 -8.58 23.76
N SER A 189 4.24 -9.73 23.19
CA SER A 189 3.84 -10.17 21.84
C SER A 189 2.35 -10.00 21.58
N SER A 190 1.49 -10.62 22.38
CA SER A 190 0.03 -10.55 22.24
C SER A 190 -0.50 -9.11 22.29
N ARG A 191 0.03 -8.29 23.22
CA ARG A 191 -0.38 -6.89 23.39
C ARG A 191 0.05 -6.04 22.19
N ILE A 192 1.29 -6.22 21.73
CA ILE A 192 1.85 -5.54 20.57
C ILE A 192 1.05 -5.91 19.32
N THR A 193 0.82 -7.20 19.06
CA THR A 193 0.00 -7.70 17.95
C THR A 193 -1.40 -7.08 17.98
N THR A 194 -2.09 -7.12 19.13
CA THR A 194 -3.43 -6.53 19.28
C THR A 194 -3.47 -5.04 18.94
N ILE A 195 -2.48 -4.26 19.40
CA ILE A 195 -2.40 -2.83 19.11
C ILE A 195 -2.12 -2.59 17.62
N ILE A 196 -1.23 -3.40 17.02
CA ILE A 196 -0.88 -3.33 15.60
C ILE A 196 -2.10 -3.61 14.73
N GLU A 197 -2.73 -4.76 14.90
CA GLU A 197 -3.86 -5.20 14.08
C GLU A 197 -5.03 -4.24 14.19
N LYS A 198 -5.37 -3.79 15.41
CA LYS A 198 -6.43 -2.81 15.62
C LYS A 198 -6.15 -1.49 14.91
N THR A 199 -4.91 -1.02 14.97
CA THR A 199 -4.54 0.26 14.35
C THR A 199 -4.48 0.14 12.83
N LEU A 200 -3.92 -0.95 12.30
CA LEU A 200 -3.92 -1.25 10.86
C LEU A 200 -5.33 -1.30 10.32
N ALA A 201 -6.23 -2.06 10.95
CA ALA A 201 -7.63 -2.17 10.53
C ALA A 201 -8.31 -0.80 10.52
N LYS A 202 -8.08 0.04 11.54
CA LYS A 202 -8.62 1.41 11.60
C LYS A 202 -8.08 2.30 10.47
N MET A 203 -6.77 2.23 10.19
CA MET A 203 -6.14 3.00 9.12
C MET A 203 -6.63 2.55 7.74
N GLN A 204 -6.77 1.24 7.52
CA GLN A 204 -7.35 0.65 6.31
C GLN A 204 -8.82 1.06 6.12
N ASN A 205 -9.65 0.94 7.15
CA ASN A 205 -11.05 1.38 7.08
C ASN A 205 -11.16 2.86 6.73
N THR A 206 -10.36 3.71 7.40
CA THR A 206 -10.32 5.15 7.09
C THR A 206 -9.90 5.40 5.64
N PHE A 207 -8.89 4.68 5.15
CA PHE A 207 -8.40 4.79 3.78
C PHE A 207 -9.46 4.35 2.75
N CYS A 208 -10.04 3.17 2.93
CA CYS A 208 -11.09 2.61 2.08
C CYS A 208 -12.33 3.52 2.05
N GLU A 209 -12.75 4.06 3.20
CA GLU A 209 -13.88 5.01 3.27
C GLU A 209 -13.63 6.28 2.45
N GLN A 210 -12.39 6.79 2.40
CA GLN A 210 -12.08 7.98 1.61
C GLN A 210 -12.14 7.68 0.11
N LEU A 211 -11.62 6.52 -0.33
CA LEU A 211 -11.73 6.07 -1.71
C LEU A 211 -13.20 5.89 -2.13
N GLN A 212 -13.98 5.17 -1.33
CA GLN A 212 -15.41 4.92 -1.59
C GLN A 212 -16.24 6.21 -1.66
N ARG A 213 -15.88 7.24 -0.88
CA ARG A 213 -16.53 8.56 -0.91
C ARG A 213 -16.02 9.46 -2.04
N GLY A 214 -15.13 8.98 -2.91
CA GLY A 214 -14.51 9.77 -3.98
C GLY A 214 -13.62 10.91 -3.48
N ARG A 215 -13.18 10.88 -2.22
CA ARG A 215 -12.32 11.91 -1.62
C ARG A 215 -10.84 11.62 -1.89
N SER A 216 -9.96 12.58 -1.61
CA SER A 216 -8.51 12.32 -1.65
C SER A 216 -8.12 11.34 -0.54
N ALA A 217 -7.52 10.23 -0.93
CA ALA A 217 -7.07 9.18 -0.03
C ALA A 217 -5.55 9.20 0.19
N ASP A 218 -4.85 10.17 -0.41
CA ASP A 218 -3.39 10.30 -0.42
C ASP A 218 -2.83 10.41 1.00
N GLY A 219 -3.39 11.30 1.82
CA GLY A 219 -2.94 11.51 3.20
C GLY A 219 -3.09 10.24 4.06
N PRO A 220 -4.30 9.66 4.18
CA PRO A 220 -4.52 8.39 4.88
C PRO A 220 -3.70 7.22 4.31
N GLY A 221 -3.63 7.12 2.98
CA GLY A 221 -2.93 6.05 2.27
C GLY A 221 -1.42 6.11 2.47
N MET A 222 -0.81 7.30 2.42
CA MET A 222 0.62 7.47 2.71
C MET A 222 0.97 7.23 4.17
N LYS A 223 0.06 7.58 5.11
CA LYS A 223 0.23 7.22 6.53
C LYS A 223 0.17 5.70 6.73
N LEU A 224 -0.78 5.02 6.10
CA LEU A 224 -0.90 3.56 6.13
C LEU A 224 0.34 2.91 5.51
N HIS A 225 0.80 3.40 4.37
CA HIS A 225 2.01 2.94 3.70
C HIS A 225 3.24 3.05 4.60
N ALA A 226 3.49 4.23 5.19
CA ALA A 226 4.62 4.46 6.09
C ALA A 226 4.57 3.55 7.33
N PHE A 227 3.36 3.30 7.84
CA PHE A 227 3.15 2.38 8.95
C PHE A 227 3.53 0.94 8.59
N GLY A 228 3.06 0.43 7.45
CA GLY A 228 3.45 -0.91 6.96
C GLY A 228 4.93 -1.05 6.65
N VAL A 229 5.58 0.01 6.14
CA VAL A 229 7.05 0.04 5.95
C VAL A 229 7.77 -0.09 7.29
N GLY A 230 7.33 0.62 8.33
CA GLY A 230 7.91 0.52 9.67
C GLY A 230 7.81 -0.88 10.26
N LEU A 231 6.68 -1.57 10.06
CA LEU A 231 6.54 -2.98 10.45
C LEU A 231 7.45 -3.91 9.65
N LYS A 232 7.56 -3.71 8.33
CA LYS A 232 8.41 -4.52 7.44
C LYS A 232 9.89 -4.42 7.81
N GLN A 233 10.33 -3.31 8.38
CA GLN A 233 11.69 -3.13 8.90
C GLN A 233 11.98 -3.96 10.16
N SER A 234 10.97 -4.57 10.77
CA SER A 234 11.08 -5.37 12.00
C SER A 234 10.52 -6.78 11.80
N PRO A 235 11.26 -7.70 11.15
CA PRO A 235 10.75 -9.00 10.72
C PRO A 235 10.13 -9.84 11.84
N TRP A 236 10.67 -9.75 13.07
CA TRP A 236 10.15 -10.46 14.23
C TRP A 236 8.70 -10.07 14.58
N THR A 237 8.31 -8.82 14.32
CA THR A 237 6.92 -8.38 14.53
C THR A 237 5.99 -8.91 13.46
N VAL A 238 6.46 -8.98 12.22
CA VAL A 238 5.70 -9.53 11.09
C VAL A 238 5.34 -10.99 11.37
N SER A 239 6.27 -11.78 11.93
CA SER A 239 5.99 -13.18 12.30
C SER A 239 4.96 -13.36 13.43
N LEU A 240 4.63 -12.30 14.18
CA LEU A 240 3.61 -12.35 15.24
C LEU A 240 2.21 -12.00 14.74
N LEU A 241 2.08 -11.47 13.53
CA LEU A 241 0.79 -11.11 12.94
C LEU A 241 0.14 -12.36 12.31
N ASP A 242 -1.17 -12.32 12.09
CA ASP A 242 -1.85 -13.39 11.34
C ASP A 242 -1.29 -13.57 9.91
N GLU A 243 -1.57 -14.74 9.29
CA GLU A 243 -1.08 -15.08 7.94
C GLU A 243 -1.51 -14.05 6.89
N ARG A 244 -2.68 -13.43 7.07
CA ARG A 244 -3.21 -12.43 6.14
C ARG A 244 -2.34 -11.16 6.16
N TRP A 245 -1.98 -10.67 7.34
CA TRP A 245 -1.09 -9.51 7.49
C TRP A 245 0.32 -9.81 6.99
N GLN A 246 0.82 -11.01 7.26
CA GLN A 246 2.12 -11.45 6.75
C GLN A 246 2.16 -11.44 5.21
N ALA A 247 1.14 -12.02 4.57
CA ALA A 247 1.03 -12.03 3.11
C ALA A 247 0.96 -10.60 2.54
N LEU A 248 0.15 -9.73 3.17
CA LEU A 248 0.02 -8.34 2.76
C LEU A 248 1.34 -7.55 2.88
N LEU A 249 2.05 -7.67 4.01
CA LEU A 249 3.34 -6.99 4.23
C LEU A 249 4.46 -7.52 3.33
N THR A 250 4.40 -8.80 2.96
CA THR A 250 5.33 -9.39 1.99
C THR A 250 5.21 -8.69 0.64
N GLN A 251 3.98 -8.45 0.18
CA GLN A 251 3.66 -7.77 -1.08
C GLN A 251 3.50 -6.25 -0.94
N TRP A 252 3.96 -5.66 0.17
CA TRP A 252 3.78 -4.24 0.43
C TRP A 252 4.45 -3.38 -0.66
N PRO A 253 3.72 -2.45 -1.29
CA PRO A 253 4.21 -1.70 -2.44
C PRO A 253 5.31 -0.70 -2.06
N SER A 254 6.13 -0.29 -3.03
CA SER A 254 7.09 0.79 -2.83
C SER A 254 6.40 2.15 -2.64
N LYS A 255 7.10 3.10 -2.03
CA LYS A 255 6.59 4.46 -1.83
C LYS A 255 6.30 5.14 -3.19
N GLU A 256 7.14 4.88 -4.17
CA GLU A 256 7.05 5.42 -5.52
C GLU A 256 5.80 4.87 -6.23
N ASN A 257 5.50 3.57 -6.08
CA ASN A 257 4.31 2.97 -6.69
C ASN A 257 3.02 3.58 -6.13
N ILE A 258 2.91 3.73 -4.80
CA ILE A 258 1.71 4.31 -4.19
C ILE A 258 1.57 5.80 -4.50
N SER A 259 2.67 6.56 -4.50
CA SER A 259 2.64 7.97 -4.86
C SER A 259 2.23 8.18 -6.32
N ALA A 260 2.71 7.31 -7.22
CA ALA A 260 2.32 7.30 -8.62
C ALA A 260 0.85 6.91 -8.80
N ALA A 261 0.34 5.93 -8.05
CA ALA A 261 -1.08 5.54 -8.09
C ALA A 261 -2.01 6.69 -7.66
N PHE A 262 -1.68 7.41 -6.57
CA PHE A 262 -2.46 8.57 -6.14
C PHE A 262 -2.37 9.73 -7.14
N SER A 263 -1.19 9.99 -7.70
CA SER A 263 -1.02 11.02 -8.74
C SER A 263 -1.84 10.69 -10.00
N LEU A 264 -1.80 9.43 -10.43
CA LEU A 264 -2.63 8.93 -11.54
C LEU A 264 -4.12 9.11 -11.25
N ARG A 265 -4.56 8.75 -10.04
CA ARG A 265 -5.96 8.95 -9.62
C ARG A 265 -6.39 10.41 -9.70
N ILE A 266 -5.55 11.34 -9.26
CA ILE A 266 -5.81 12.79 -9.34
C ILE A 266 -5.91 13.24 -10.80
N ASP A 267 -4.96 12.83 -11.65
CA ASP A 267 -4.96 13.21 -13.07
C ASP A 267 -6.21 12.69 -13.79
N VAL A 268 -6.64 11.46 -13.48
CA VAL A 268 -7.87 10.86 -14.03
C VAL A 268 -9.12 11.58 -13.51
N ALA A 269 -9.16 11.94 -12.22
CA ALA A 269 -10.29 12.66 -11.63
C ALA A 269 -10.43 14.10 -12.14
N ASN A 270 -9.30 14.76 -12.46
CA ASN A 270 -9.26 16.10 -13.02
C ASN A 270 -9.55 16.12 -14.53
N GLY A 271 -9.43 14.98 -15.20
CA GLY A 271 -9.75 14.83 -16.61
C GLY A 271 -11.23 15.13 -16.90
N ALA A 272 -11.51 15.98 -17.89
CA ALA A 272 -12.87 16.41 -18.22
C ALA A 272 -13.73 15.33 -18.93
N ARG A 273 -13.26 14.08 -19.06
CA ARG A 273 -13.95 13.04 -19.86
C ARG A 273 -14.91 12.23 -19.00
N ARG A 274 -16.10 11.94 -19.53
CA ARG A 274 -17.19 11.23 -18.83
C ARG A 274 -16.90 9.76 -18.52
N ASN A 275 -15.86 9.16 -19.11
CA ASN A 275 -15.59 7.71 -19.03
C ASN A 275 -14.58 7.33 -17.92
N HIS A 276 -14.11 8.30 -17.12
CA HIS A 276 -13.05 8.07 -16.14
C HIS A 276 -13.49 7.24 -14.92
N SER A 277 -14.78 7.00 -14.71
CA SER A 277 -15.26 6.24 -13.53
C SER A 277 -14.66 4.84 -13.44
N THR A 278 -14.63 4.11 -14.57
CA THR A 278 -14.10 2.73 -14.61
C THR A 278 -12.60 2.67 -14.31
N LEU A 279 -11.82 3.64 -14.79
CA LEU A 279 -10.38 3.70 -14.52
C LEU A 279 -10.10 4.08 -13.06
N ILE A 280 -10.86 5.02 -12.49
CA ILE A 280 -10.76 5.36 -11.06
C ILE A 280 -11.08 4.15 -10.19
N GLU A 281 -12.17 3.43 -10.48
CA GLU A 281 -12.52 2.20 -9.75
C GLU A 281 -11.40 1.16 -9.82
N THR A 282 -10.72 1.06 -10.96
CA THR A 282 -9.61 0.14 -11.16
C THR A 282 -8.38 0.55 -10.34
N ILE A 283 -8.04 1.84 -10.33
CA ILE A 283 -6.94 2.40 -9.52
C ILE A 283 -7.25 2.26 -8.02
N ASP A 284 -8.48 2.52 -7.61
CA ASP A 284 -8.93 2.37 -6.23
C ASP A 284 -8.85 0.92 -5.79
N ARG A 285 -9.25 -0.02 -6.67
CA ARG A 285 -9.09 -1.47 -6.44
C ARG A 285 -7.63 -1.87 -6.27
N TYR A 286 -6.72 -1.36 -7.11
CA TYR A 286 -5.28 -1.57 -6.97
C TYR A 286 -4.78 -1.10 -5.59
N CYS A 287 -5.20 0.10 -5.17
CA CYS A 287 -4.76 0.69 -3.92
C CYS A 287 -5.31 -0.06 -2.69
N ILE A 288 -6.60 -0.43 -2.71
CA ILE A 288 -7.25 -1.21 -1.65
C ILE A 288 -6.61 -2.59 -1.54
N LEU A 289 -6.32 -3.23 -2.66
CA LEU A 289 -5.65 -4.51 -2.67
C LEU A 289 -4.26 -4.42 -1.98
N HIS A 290 -3.41 -3.50 -2.42
CA HIS A 290 -2.02 -3.46 -1.98
C HIS A 290 -1.82 -2.82 -0.59
N LEU A 291 -2.76 -2.01 -0.10
CA LEU A 291 -2.66 -1.40 1.23
C LEU A 291 -3.66 -1.97 2.24
N ALA A 292 -4.81 -2.47 1.79
CA ALA A 292 -5.88 -2.98 2.66
C ALA A 292 -6.03 -4.51 2.66
N GLY A 293 -5.54 -5.21 1.64
CA GLY A 293 -5.60 -6.68 1.57
C GLY A 293 -7.04 -7.22 1.65
N HIS A 294 -8.01 -6.53 1.05
CA HIS A 294 -9.43 -6.88 1.06
C HIS A 294 -9.93 -7.54 -0.24
N VAL A 295 -9.08 -7.68 -1.26
CA VAL A 295 -9.49 -8.13 -2.60
C VAL A 295 -8.89 -9.50 -2.89
N ASP A 296 -9.70 -10.40 -3.47
CA ASP A 296 -9.28 -11.72 -3.93
C ASP A 296 -8.14 -11.59 -4.97
N PRO A 297 -6.97 -12.21 -4.72
CA PRO A 297 -5.86 -12.24 -5.65
C PRO A 297 -6.16 -12.79 -7.04
N SER A 298 -7.22 -13.58 -7.19
CA SER A 298 -7.63 -14.14 -8.48
C SER A 298 -8.15 -13.08 -9.46
N ASN A 299 -8.68 -11.95 -8.96
CA ASN A 299 -9.25 -10.88 -9.78
C ASN A 299 -8.23 -9.82 -10.25
N LEU A 300 -6.94 -10.10 -10.09
CA LEU A 300 -5.88 -9.12 -9.90
C LEU A 300 -5.01 -8.88 -11.14
N GLN A 301 -5.30 -9.53 -12.26
CA GLN A 301 -4.54 -9.32 -13.50
C GLN A 301 -4.91 -8.01 -14.22
N ASP A 302 -4.90 -6.89 -13.49
CA ASP A 302 -5.01 -5.57 -14.09
C ASP A 302 -3.62 -5.04 -14.49
N ASN A 303 -3.00 -5.73 -15.44
CA ASN A 303 -1.70 -5.34 -15.99
C ASN A 303 -1.73 -3.88 -16.48
N LEU A 304 -2.88 -3.42 -16.97
CA LEU A 304 -3.07 -2.05 -17.44
C LEU A 304 -2.76 -1.02 -16.35
N THR A 305 -3.31 -1.19 -15.15
CA THR A 305 -3.11 -0.28 -14.02
C THR A 305 -1.65 -0.22 -13.58
N GLU A 306 -0.97 -1.37 -13.51
CA GLU A 306 0.46 -1.41 -13.19
C GLU A 306 1.30 -0.71 -14.27
N GLY A 307 0.97 -0.90 -15.55
CA GLY A 307 1.61 -0.17 -16.65
C GLY A 307 1.45 1.35 -16.54
N LEU A 308 0.25 1.83 -16.16
CA LEU A 308 0.01 3.25 -15.90
C LEU A 308 0.81 3.74 -14.69
N ILE A 309 0.84 2.99 -13.59
CA ILE A 309 1.63 3.36 -12.41
C ILE A 309 3.12 3.46 -12.76
N GLN A 310 3.64 2.55 -13.57
CA GLN A 310 5.03 2.62 -14.06
C GLN A 310 5.28 3.89 -14.89
N LEU A 311 4.33 4.29 -15.74
CA LEU A 311 4.41 5.54 -16.49
C LEU A 311 4.39 6.77 -15.56
N TRP A 312 3.61 6.74 -14.47
CA TRP A 312 3.52 7.85 -13.51
C TRP A 312 4.71 7.96 -12.55
N ARG A 313 5.51 6.91 -12.42
CA ARG A 313 6.77 6.93 -11.67
C ARG A 313 7.87 7.72 -12.38
N LEU A 314 7.76 7.90 -13.68
CA LEU A 314 8.71 8.72 -14.45
C LEU A 314 8.55 10.21 -14.08
N PRO A 315 9.57 11.04 -14.33
CA PRO A 315 9.46 12.48 -14.22
C PRO A 315 8.19 13.00 -14.93
N PRO A 316 7.47 13.98 -14.36
CA PRO A 316 6.21 14.45 -14.92
C PRO A 316 6.37 14.92 -16.37
N ASP A 317 5.71 14.21 -17.29
CA ASP A 317 5.61 14.52 -18.71
C ASP A 317 4.13 14.49 -19.10
N SER A 318 3.55 15.67 -19.37
CA SER A 318 2.13 15.83 -19.61
C SER A 318 1.65 15.11 -20.87
N GLU A 319 2.45 15.09 -21.93
CA GLU A 319 2.05 14.49 -23.21
C GLU A 319 2.08 12.96 -23.12
N ARG A 320 3.09 12.38 -22.46
CA ARG A 320 3.12 10.93 -22.24
C ARG A 320 1.99 10.45 -21.34
N ARG A 321 1.70 11.18 -20.27
CA ARG A 321 0.59 10.86 -19.36
C ARG A 321 -0.75 10.99 -20.09
N ALA A 322 -0.96 12.06 -20.86
CA ALA A 322 -2.16 12.23 -21.67
C ALA A 322 -2.34 11.10 -22.70
N LEU A 323 -1.25 10.68 -23.36
CA LEU A 323 -1.27 9.54 -24.28
C LEU A 323 -1.58 8.23 -23.53
N GLY A 324 -1.00 8.01 -22.35
CA GLY A 324 -1.27 6.84 -21.51
C GLY A 324 -2.74 6.72 -21.14
N LEU A 325 -3.37 7.82 -20.74
CA LEU A 325 -4.82 7.87 -20.47
C LEU A 325 -5.64 7.62 -21.74
N ALA A 326 -5.27 8.25 -22.86
CA ALA A 326 -5.96 8.05 -24.13
C ALA A 326 -5.92 6.58 -24.59
N VAL A 327 -4.80 5.86 -24.35
CA VAL A 327 -4.68 4.43 -24.60
C VAL A 327 -5.54 3.61 -23.63
N ALA A 328 -5.51 3.95 -22.34
CA ALA A 328 -6.28 3.24 -21.32
C ALA A 328 -7.80 3.34 -21.54
N GLU A 329 -8.28 4.49 -22.04
CA GLU A 329 -9.71 4.75 -22.30
C GLU A 329 -10.31 3.97 -23.48
N ARG A 330 -9.48 3.32 -24.31
CA ARG A 330 -9.94 2.49 -25.44
C ARG A 330 -10.46 1.13 -25.00
N LEU A 331 -11.67 1.11 -24.44
CA LEU A 331 -12.28 -0.11 -23.90
C LEU A 331 -12.52 -1.19 -24.95
N ASN A 332 -12.67 -0.81 -26.22
CA ASN A 332 -12.79 -1.71 -27.36
C ASN A 332 -11.48 -2.44 -27.71
N ILE A 333 -10.35 -2.01 -27.14
CA ILE A 333 -9.04 -2.62 -27.37
C ILE A 333 -8.71 -3.56 -26.20
N PRO A 334 -8.26 -4.81 -26.47
CA PRO A 334 -7.86 -5.75 -25.44
C PRO A 334 -6.87 -5.15 -24.43
N SER A 335 -7.07 -5.45 -23.15
CA SER A 335 -6.24 -4.92 -22.05
C SER A 335 -4.75 -5.26 -22.22
N SER A 336 -4.44 -6.45 -22.75
CA SER A 336 -3.06 -6.88 -23.05
C SER A 336 -2.34 -5.97 -24.07
N ILE A 337 -3.05 -5.52 -25.10
CA ILE A 337 -2.52 -4.62 -26.13
C ILE A 337 -2.35 -3.22 -25.54
N ARG A 338 -3.38 -2.70 -24.83
CA ARG A 338 -3.31 -1.40 -24.15
C ARG A 338 -2.13 -1.34 -23.17
N HIS A 339 -1.98 -2.35 -22.32
CA HIS A 339 -0.85 -2.47 -21.40
C HIS A 339 0.50 -2.47 -22.14
N SER A 340 0.63 -3.26 -23.20
CA SER A 340 1.86 -3.33 -23.99
C SER A 340 2.21 -1.96 -24.60
N CYS A 341 1.21 -1.24 -25.14
CA CYS A 341 1.40 0.12 -25.65
C CYS A 341 1.85 1.08 -24.56
N ILE A 342 1.23 1.05 -23.37
CA ILE A 342 1.60 1.92 -22.25
C ILE A 342 3.06 1.69 -21.81
N LEU A 343 3.51 0.43 -21.73
CA LEU A 343 4.92 0.15 -21.44
C LEU A 343 5.88 0.69 -22.52
N ARG A 344 5.43 0.80 -23.77
CA ARG A 344 6.23 1.41 -24.86
C ARG A 344 6.19 2.93 -24.87
N ILE A 345 5.16 3.57 -24.31
CA ILE A 345 5.11 5.04 -24.16
C ILE A 345 6.36 5.51 -23.41
N CYS A 346 6.78 4.83 -22.34
CA CYS A 346 7.97 5.17 -21.56
C CYS A 346 9.28 5.23 -22.37
N LYS A 347 9.35 4.53 -23.51
CA LYS A 347 10.57 4.37 -24.34
C LYS A 347 10.48 5.08 -25.69
N THR A 348 9.36 5.72 -25.98
CA THR A 348 9.10 6.33 -27.30
C THR A 348 9.67 7.75 -27.34
N ASN A 349 10.19 8.21 -28.47
CA ASN A 349 10.70 9.59 -28.58
C ASN A 349 9.56 10.63 -28.52
N GLU A 350 9.86 11.86 -28.10
CA GLU A 350 8.86 12.92 -27.90
C GLU A 350 8.06 13.23 -29.17
N ASP A 351 8.73 13.34 -30.33
CA ASP A 351 8.07 13.59 -31.63
C ASP A 351 6.99 12.55 -31.96
N SER A 352 7.21 11.28 -31.61
CA SER A 352 6.23 10.22 -31.83
C SER A 352 5.13 10.25 -30.78
N ILE A 353 5.40 10.67 -29.54
CA ILE A 353 4.38 10.80 -28.49
C ILE A 353 3.31 11.80 -28.91
N ASP A 354 3.69 13.00 -29.34
CA ASP A 354 2.75 14.02 -29.78
C ASP A 354 1.94 13.54 -31.01
N ALA A 355 2.63 12.97 -31.99
CA ALA A 355 1.98 12.46 -33.20
C ALA A 355 0.97 11.34 -32.91
N VAL A 356 1.32 10.35 -32.08
CA VAL A 356 0.38 9.29 -31.66
C VAL A 356 -0.74 9.89 -30.82
N GLY A 357 -0.43 10.79 -29.88
CA GLY A 357 -1.41 11.47 -29.03
C GLY A 357 -2.47 12.20 -29.84
N LYS A 358 -2.05 12.97 -30.86
CA LYS A 358 -2.97 13.66 -31.77
C LYS A 358 -3.90 12.68 -32.49
N VAL A 359 -3.33 11.61 -33.05
CA VAL A 359 -4.08 10.56 -33.75
C VAL A 359 -5.13 9.91 -32.86
N LEU A 360 -4.77 9.54 -31.63
CA LEU A 360 -5.68 8.86 -30.71
C LEU A 360 -6.77 9.78 -30.13
N ARG A 361 -6.59 11.11 -30.14
CA ARG A 361 -7.59 12.07 -29.66
C ARG A 361 -8.75 12.29 -30.65
N GLU A 362 -8.49 12.19 -31.95
CA GLU A 362 -9.48 12.49 -32.99
C GLU A 362 -10.54 11.37 -33.16
N ASP A 363 -10.16 10.11 -32.95
CA ASP A 363 -11.06 8.94 -32.98
C ASP A 363 -11.88 8.72 -34.27
N THR A 364 -11.38 9.18 -35.41
CA THR A 364 -12.08 9.09 -36.69
C THR A 364 -11.54 7.96 -37.57
N ASP A 365 -12.21 7.65 -38.68
CA ASP A 365 -11.63 6.81 -39.75
C ASP A 365 -10.29 7.38 -40.24
N MET A 366 -10.16 8.72 -40.30
CA MET A 366 -8.92 9.40 -40.69
C MET A 366 -7.81 9.26 -39.64
N SER A 367 -8.17 9.03 -38.37
CA SER A 367 -7.19 8.73 -37.33
C SER A 367 -6.47 7.42 -37.63
N CYS A 368 -7.18 6.40 -38.12
CA CYS A 368 -6.52 5.17 -38.57
C CYS A 368 -5.53 5.47 -39.70
N VAL A 369 -5.90 6.35 -40.65
CA VAL A 369 -5.05 6.83 -41.77
C VAL A 369 -3.78 7.47 -41.31
N ASN A 370 -3.91 8.45 -40.44
CA ASN A 370 -2.78 9.15 -39.89
C ASN A 370 -1.92 8.21 -39.03
N PHE A 371 -2.54 7.23 -38.34
CA PHE A 371 -1.80 6.26 -37.56
C PHE A 371 -0.95 5.33 -38.43
N ALA A 372 -1.55 4.74 -39.47
CA ALA A 372 -0.84 3.85 -40.39
C ALA A 372 0.36 4.57 -41.03
N ARG A 373 0.16 5.82 -41.49
CA ARG A 373 1.25 6.64 -42.03
C ARG A 373 2.35 6.91 -40.99
N LEU A 374 1.99 7.07 -39.72
CA LEU A 374 2.96 7.27 -38.64
C LEU A 374 3.78 6.00 -38.39
N LEU A 375 3.14 4.82 -38.37
CA LEU A 375 3.78 3.53 -38.13
C LEU A 375 4.74 3.11 -39.24
N THR A 376 4.53 3.56 -40.48
CA THR A 376 5.46 3.30 -41.60
C THR A 376 6.67 4.21 -41.65
N ARG A 377 6.75 5.24 -40.79
CA ARG A 377 7.95 6.07 -40.71
C ARG A 377 9.13 5.24 -40.20
N ARG A 378 10.27 5.34 -40.88
CA ARG A 378 11.51 4.60 -40.54
C ARG A 378 11.92 4.74 -39.07
N ASN A 379 11.73 5.93 -38.49
CA ASN A 379 12.06 6.19 -37.09
C ASN A 379 11.20 5.37 -36.13
N PHE A 380 9.93 5.12 -36.48
CA PHE A 380 9.01 4.35 -35.66
C PHE A 380 9.33 2.84 -35.73
N GLN A 381 9.67 2.34 -36.94
CA GLN A 381 10.02 0.93 -37.15
C GLN A 381 11.33 0.53 -36.43
N ARG A 382 12.35 1.39 -36.46
CA ARG A 382 13.65 1.12 -35.82
C ARG A 382 13.58 1.04 -34.30
N ALA A 383 12.59 1.67 -33.68
CA ALA A 383 12.48 1.74 -32.22
C ALA A 383 12.03 0.43 -31.56
N GLY A 384 11.73 -0.64 -32.33
CA GLY A 384 11.28 -1.93 -31.76
C GLY A 384 9.94 -1.86 -31.01
N ASN A 385 9.23 -0.74 -31.11
CA ASN A 385 7.92 -0.50 -30.50
C ASN A 385 6.77 -0.84 -31.45
N PHE A 386 7.08 -1.36 -32.64
CA PHE A 386 6.13 -1.50 -33.74
C PHE A 386 4.98 -2.47 -33.46
N VAL A 387 5.23 -3.59 -32.79
CA VAL A 387 4.27 -4.70 -32.65
C VAL A 387 2.99 -4.28 -31.91
N CYS A 388 3.10 -3.72 -30.71
CA CYS A 388 1.91 -3.36 -29.93
C CYS A 388 1.08 -2.26 -30.62
N TRP A 389 1.73 -1.30 -31.28
CA TRP A 389 1.03 -0.24 -32.00
C TRP A 389 0.38 -0.72 -33.30
N ARG A 390 0.99 -1.69 -33.99
CA ARG A 390 0.37 -2.42 -35.10
C ARG A 390 -0.91 -3.11 -34.63
N ASP A 391 -0.83 -3.86 -33.54
CA ASP A 391 -1.98 -4.60 -33.02
C ASP A 391 -3.08 -3.65 -32.53
N PHE A 392 -2.69 -2.50 -31.95
CA PHE A 392 -3.61 -1.43 -31.60
C PHE A 392 -4.33 -0.84 -32.82
N LEU A 393 -3.59 -0.54 -33.89
CA LEU A 393 -4.16 -0.07 -35.16
C LEU A 393 -5.13 -1.10 -35.75
N LEU A 394 -4.80 -2.40 -35.68
CA LEU A 394 -5.68 -3.47 -36.16
C LEU A 394 -7.04 -3.41 -35.45
N CYS A 395 -7.04 -3.30 -34.11
CA CYS A 395 -8.28 -3.17 -33.35
C CYS A 395 -9.07 -1.92 -33.73
N MET A 396 -8.41 -0.78 -33.96
CA MET A 396 -9.07 0.45 -34.42
C MET A 396 -9.74 0.29 -35.78
N ILE A 397 -9.10 -0.43 -36.70
CA ILE A 397 -9.65 -0.73 -38.05
C ILE A 397 -10.81 -1.72 -37.94
N GLN A 398 -10.69 -2.76 -37.11
CA GLN A 398 -11.74 -3.76 -36.88
C GLN A 398 -13.02 -3.13 -36.33
N GLU A 399 -12.90 -2.21 -35.37
CA GLU A 399 -14.03 -1.46 -34.81
C GLU A 399 -14.77 -0.65 -35.90
N ARG A 400 -14.04 -0.18 -36.91
CA ARG A 400 -14.56 0.67 -38.00
C ARG A 400 -14.70 -0.08 -39.32
N ASN A 401 -14.72 -1.42 -39.28
CA ASN A 401 -14.59 -2.25 -40.48
C ASN A 401 -15.65 -1.93 -41.54
N ASP A 402 -16.84 -1.50 -41.12
CA ASP A 402 -17.95 -1.18 -42.02
C ASP A 402 -17.91 0.22 -42.62
N THR A 403 -17.28 1.19 -41.96
CA THR A 403 -17.26 2.60 -42.39
C THR A 403 -15.95 3.02 -43.01
N ILE A 404 -14.83 2.49 -42.53
CA ILE A 404 -13.49 3.00 -42.84
C ILE A 404 -13.18 2.95 -44.33
N LEU A 405 -13.61 1.91 -45.03
CA LEU A 405 -13.36 1.78 -46.47
C LEU A 405 -14.10 2.85 -47.26
N ASP A 406 -15.39 3.00 -47.02
CA ASP A 406 -16.23 3.97 -47.72
C ASP A 406 -15.84 5.42 -47.39
N SER A 407 -15.58 5.66 -46.11
CA SER A 407 -15.12 6.93 -45.56
C SER A 407 -13.78 7.36 -46.15
N THR A 408 -12.80 6.44 -46.23
CA THR A 408 -11.47 6.73 -46.80
C THR A 408 -11.52 6.98 -48.30
N VAL A 409 -12.33 6.26 -49.06
CA VAL A 409 -12.52 6.53 -50.50
C VAL A 409 -13.17 7.90 -50.73
N THR A 410 -14.08 8.30 -49.85
CA THR A 410 -14.83 9.57 -50.00
C THR A 410 -13.99 10.78 -49.58
N GLN A 411 -13.21 10.66 -48.50
CA GLN A 411 -12.52 11.80 -47.88
C GLN A 411 -11.08 11.99 -48.35
N LEU A 412 -10.39 10.92 -48.76
CA LEU A 412 -8.99 11.02 -49.19
C LEU A 412 -8.88 11.37 -50.66
N PRO A 413 -7.90 12.24 -51.03
CA PRO A 413 -7.44 12.31 -52.41
C PRO A 413 -7.00 10.93 -52.90
N LEU A 414 -7.23 10.63 -54.17
CA LEU A 414 -6.96 9.33 -54.78
C LEU A 414 -5.53 8.82 -54.49
N GLN A 415 -4.53 9.69 -54.62
CA GLN A 415 -3.13 9.35 -54.34
C GLN A 415 -2.90 8.95 -52.88
N SER A 416 -3.50 9.69 -51.95
CA SER A 416 -3.43 9.43 -50.50
C SER A 416 -4.15 8.13 -50.14
N TRP A 417 -5.23 7.78 -50.84
CA TRP A 417 -5.92 6.50 -50.64
C TRP A 417 -5.04 5.30 -51.02
N PHE A 418 -4.34 5.38 -52.16
CA PHE A 418 -3.38 4.35 -52.55
C PHE A 418 -2.16 4.28 -51.62
N GLU A 419 -1.67 5.44 -51.13
CA GLU A 419 -0.61 5.50 -50.12
C GLU A 419 -1.04 4.83 -48.81
N TRP A 420 -2.27 5.08 -48.38
CA TRP A 420 -2.88 4.43 -47.21
C TRP A 420 -2.91 2.90 -47.33
N LEU A 421 -3.37 2.35 -48.45
CA LEU A 421 -3.35 0.89 -48.67
C LEU A 421 -1.93 0.33 -48.70
N GLU A 422 -0.96 1.08 -49.25
CA GLU A 422 0.45 0.69 -49.22
C GLU A 422 1.03 0.68 -47.80
N ASN A 423 0.63 1.65 -46.97
CA ASN A 423 1.01 1.68 -45.57
C ASN A 423 0.47 0.45 -44.83
N LEU A 424 -0.78 0.06 -45.07
CA LEU A 424 -1.36 -1.14 -44.48
C LEU A 424 -0.64 -2.41 -44.92
N ARG A 425 -0.27 -2.55 -46.20
CA ARG A 425 0.55 -3.68 -46.67
C ARG A 425 1.89 -3.76 -45.96
N THR A 426 2.55 -2.62 -45.84
CA THR A 426 3.85 -2.53 -45.15
C THR A 426 3.73 -2.92 -43.68
N ILE A 427 2.59 -2.61 -43.04
CA ILE A 427 2.40 -2.84 -41.61
C ILE A 427 2.01 -4.28 -41.29
N PHE A 428 1.08 -4.83 -42.07
CA PHE A 428 0.42 -6.10 -41.79
C PHE A 428 0.92 -7.27 -42.65
N ASP A 429 1.87 -7.01 -43.56
CA ASP A 429 2.35 -7.99 -44.55
C ASP A 429 1.20 -8.72 -45.25
N VAL A 430 0.28 -7.95 -45.85
CA VAL A 430 -0.97 -8.48 -46.45
C VAL A 430 -0.69 -9.51 -47.55
N ASP A 431 0.51 -9.48 -48.15
CA ASP A 431 0.94 -10.43 -49.17
C ASP A 431 1.49 -11.75 -48.58
N GLY A 432 1.71 -11.81 -47.26
CA GLY A 432 2.16 -12.97 -46.51
C GLY A 432 1.11 -14.09 -46.38
N GLU A 433 1.53 -15.22 -45.81
CA GLU A 433 0.67 -16.41 -45.68
C GLU A 433 -0.51 -16.19 -44.71
N GLU A 434 -0.30 -15.43 -43.64
CA GLU A 434 -1.32 -15.14 -42.62
C GLU A 434 -2.31 -14.08 -43.10
N ALA A 435 -3.43 -14.52 -43.69
CA ALA A 435 -4.54 -13.63 -43.98
C ALA A 435 -5.21 -13.19 -42.68
N ILE A 436 -5.38 -11.89 -42.48
CA ILE A 436 -6.21 -11.35 -41.40
C ILE A 436 -7.66 -11.39 -41.88
N GLU A 437 -8.36 -12.46 -41.51
CA GLU A 437 -9.76 -12.67 -41.90
C GLU A 437 -10.70 -11.63 -41.26
N GLY A 438 -11.77 -11.30 -41.99
CA GLY A 438 -12.85 -10.44 -41.48
C GLY A 438 -12.60 -8.93 -41.57
N VAL A 439 -11.39 -8.47 -41.89
CA VAL A 439 -11.08 -7.03 -42.01
C VAL A 439 -11.04 -6.60 -43.48
N LYS A 440 -12.06 -5.88 -43.95
CA LYS A 440 -12.24 -5.47 -45.35
C LYS A 440 -11.02 -4.75 -45.91
N MET A 441 -10.40 -3.88 -45.11
CA MET A 441 -9.22 -3.11 -45.52
C MET A 441 -7.95 -3.95 -45.73
N LEU A 442 -7.88 -5.11 -45.07
CA LEU A 442 -6.74 -6.03 -45.13
C LEU A 442 -7.04 -7.24 -46.02
N ASP A 443 -8.18 -7.23 -46.71
CA ASP A 443 -8.56 -8.27 -47.66
C ASP A 443 -7.54 -8.38 -48.81
N LYS A 444 -7.12 -9.61 -49.11
CA LYS A 444 -6.11 -9.91 -50.15
C LYS A 444 -6.59 -9.49 -51.54
N ASN A 445 -7.89 -9.63 -51.84
CA ASN A 445 -8.46 -9.26 -53.13
C ASN A 445 -8.54 -7.74 -53.28
N LEU A 446 -8.97 -6.99 -52.25
CA LEU A 446 -8.94 -5.52 -52.28
C LEU A 446 -7.50 -5.00 -52.50
N ASN A 447 -6.52 -5.61 -51.83
CA ASN A 447 -5.12 -5.21 -51.96
C ASN A 447 -4.51 -5.57 -53.32
N ARG A 448 -4.89 -6.70 -53.91
CA ARG A 448 -4.54 -7.06 -55.29
C ARG A 448 -5.18 -6.12 -56.30
N TRP A 449 -6.48 -5.85 -56.13
CA TRP A 449 -7.27 -4.95 -56.96
C TRP A 449 -6.67 -3.54 -57.01
N SER A 450 -6.42 -2.94 -55.85
CA SER A 450 -5.84 -1.60 -55.77
C SER A 450 -4.41 -1.53 -56.32
N ARG A 451 -3.58 -2.59 -56.21
CA ARG A 451 -2.28 -2.66 -56.91
C ARG A 451 -2.45 -2.65 -58.42
N ARG A 452 -3.42 -3.41 -58.95
CA ARG A 452 -3.74 -3.42 -60.39
C ARG A 452 -4.22 -2.05 -60.86
N LEU A 453 -5.14 -1.42 -60.14
CA LEU A 453 -5.63 -0.08 -60.42
C LEU A 453 -4.49 0.94 -60.47
N ARG A 454 -3.64 0.96 -59.45
CA ARG A 454 -2.49 1.89 -59.37
C ARG A 454 -1.48 1.67 -60.49
N ARG A 455 -1.20 0.43 -60.88
CA ARG A 455 -0.21 0.12 -61.92
C ARG A 455 -0.73 0.40 -63.33
N SER A 456 -1.98 0.04 -63.60
CA SER A 456 -2.50 -0.02 -64.98
C SER A 456 -3.46 1.12 -65.34
N TYR A 457 -4.10 1.75 -64.36
CA TYR A 457 -5.22 2.68 -64.58
C TYR A 457 -5.10 4.00 -63.83
N MET A 458 -3.95 4.30 -63.21
CA MET A 458 -3.78 5.55 -62.46
C MET A 458 -4.09 6.82 -63.27
N PRO A 459 -3.63 6.98 -64.53
CA PRO A 459 -3.95 8.19 -65.30
C PRO A 459 -5.46 8.39 -65.51
N VAL A 460 -6.18 7.30 -65.79
CA VAL A 460 -7.65 7.32 -65.99
C VAL A 460 -8.36 7.68 -64.69
N LEU A 461 -7.93 7.11 -63.56
CA LEU A 461 -8.52 7.41 -62.26
C LEU A 461 -8.25 8.86 -61.82
N VAL A 462 -7.07 9.41 -62.13
CA VAL A 462 -6.77 10.83 -61.88
C VAL A 462 -7.72 11.72 -62.69
N ASP A 463 -7.88 11.44 -63.98
CA ASP A 463 -8.83 12.17 -64.84
C ASP A 463 -10.26 12.11 -64.28
N MET A 464 -10.74 10.91 -63.94
CA MET A 464 -12.04 10.71 -63.30
C MET A 464 -12.18 11.44 -61.96
N SER A 465 -11.12 11.59 -61.17
CA SER A 465 -11.15 12.30 -59.89
C SER A 465 -11.31 13.82 -60.08
N THR A 466 -10.76 14.35 -61.17
CA THR A 466 -10.87 15.78 -61.53
C THR A 466 -12.22 16.12 -62.14
N ASN A 467 -12.86 15.17 -62.82
CA ASN A 467 -14.20 15.34 -63.38
C ASN A 467 -15.30 15.02 -62.34
N MET A 468 -16.05 16.04 -61.91
CA MET A 468 -17.11 15.91 -60.89
C MET A 468 -18.15 14.83 -61.22
N ASP A 469 -18.56 14.72 -62.49
CA ASP A 469 -19.58 13.78 -62.93
C ASP A 469 -19.09 12.33 -62.90
N SER A 470 -17.78 12.13 -62.96
CA SER A 470 -17.15 10.80 -62.93
C SER A 470 -16.81 10.32 -61.52
N ARG A 471 -16.91 11.17 -60.48
CA ARG A 471 -16.55 10.81 -59.10
C ARG A 471 -17.39 9.66 -58.52
N PRO A 472 -18.72 9.59 -58.69
CA PRO A 472 -19.51 8.47 -58.19
C PRO A 472 -19.06 7.15 -58.81
N GLN A 473 -18.85 7.12 -60.12
CA GLN A 473 -18.38 5.95 -60.85
C GLN A 473 -16.95 5.55 -60.42
N MET A 474 -16.06 6.51 -60.19
CA MET A 474 -14.73 6.23 -59.65
C MET A 474 -14.83 5.56 -58.28
N ARG A 475 -15.70 6.06 -57.39
CA ARG A 475 -15.93 5.46 -56.07
C ARG A 475 -16.46 4.03 -56.19
N GLU A 476 -17.42 3.78 -57.07
CA GLU A 476 -17.92 2.41 -57.33
C GLU A 476 -16.81 1.47 -57.83
N ILE A 477 -15.90 1.96 -58.67
CA ILE A 477 -14.75 1.18 -59.16
C ILE A 477 -13.77 0.87 -58.02
N LEU A 478 -13.47 1.84 -57.16
CA LEU A 478 -12.56 1.67 -56.01
C LEU A 478 -13.14 0.69 -54.99
N LEU A 479 -14.46 0.74 -54.74
CA LEU A 479 -15.19 -0.12 -53.81
C LEU A 479 -15.63 -1.46 -54.43
N GLY A 480 -15.60 -1.59 -55.75
CA GLY A 480 -16.15 -2.74 -56.47
C GLY A 480 -15.14 -3.84 -56.75
N TRP A 481 -14.20 -4.13 -55.84
CA TRP A 481 -13.18 -5.18 -56.07
C TRP A 481 -13.79 -6.57 -56.29
N ASN A 482 -14.99 -6.83 -55.75
CA ASN A 482 -15.76 -8.06 -56.01
C ASN A 482 -16.29 -8.17 -57.45
N ASN A 483 -16.34 -7.05 -58.18
CA ASN A 483 -16.80 -6.97 -59.58
C ASN A 483 -15.64 -6.58 -60.52
N GLU A 484 -14.43 -7.08 -60.25
CA GLU A 484 -13.18 -6.72 -60.94
C GLU A 484 -13.33 -6.70 -62.47
N ASN A 485 -13.93 -7.73 -63.08
CA ASN A 485 -14.09 -7.82 -64.54
C ASN A 485 -14.95 -6.69 -65.13
N ILE A 486 -16.05 -6.34 -64.46
CA ILE A 486 -16.95 -5.26 -64.91
C ILE A 486 -16.21 -3.93 -64.83
N ASN A 487 -15.56 -3.67 -63.69
CA ASN A 487 -14.82 -2.43 -63.47
C ASN A 487 -13.65 -2.25 -64.42
N ILE A 488 -12.92 -3.32 -64.76
CA ILE A 488 -11.85 -3.28 -65.78
C ILE A 488 -12.41 -2.88 -67.14
N SER A 489 -13.55 -3.44 -67.55
CA SER A 489 -14.14 -3.11 -68.85
C SER A 489 -14.51 -1.62 -68.96
N ILE A 490 -15.01 -1.02 -67.87
CA ILE A 490 -15.32 0.41 -67.78
C ILE A 490 -14.03 1.23 -67.90
N LEU A 491 -12.98 0.85 -67.17
CA LEU A 491 -11.70 1.55 -67.21
C LEU A 491 -11.01 1.48 -68.57
N GLU A 492 -11.08 0.34 -69.27
CA GLU A 492 -10.51 0.20 -70.62
C GLU A 492 -11.25 1.06 -71.65
N ARG A 493 -12.58 1.18 -71.57
CA ARG A 493 -13.34 2.09 -72.43
C ARG A 493 -12.90 3.54 -72.22
N LYS A 494 -12.89 4.00 -70.96
CA LYS A 494 -12.41 5.35 -70.63
C LYS A 494 -10.97 5.59 -71.06
N LYS A 495 -10.10 4.58 -70.93
CA LYS A 495 -8.70 4.66 -71.40
C LYS A 495 -8.59 4.86 -72.92
N ARG A 496 -9.55 4.33 -73.69
CA ARG A 496 -9.65 4.53 -75.16
C ARG A 496 -10.36 5.83 -75.54
N GLY A 497 -10.92 6.58 -74.58
CA GLY A 497 -11.72 7.78 -74.83
C GLY A 497 -13.16 7.48 -75.27
N GLU A 498 -13.64 6.26 -75.02
CA GLU A 498 -15.04 5.82 -75.17
C GLU A 498 -15.81 6.03 -73.85
#